data_AF-A0AAW9J7W5-F1
#
_entry.id   AF-A0AAW9J7W5-F1
#
_cell.length_a   1.000
_cell.length_b   1.000
_cell.length_c   1.000
_cell.angle_alpha   90.00
_cell.angle_beta   90.00
_cell.angle_gamma   90.00
#
_symmetry.space_group_name_H-M   'P 1'
#
loop_
_entity.id
_entity.type
_entity.pdbx_description
1 polymer ?
#
loop_
_entity_poly.entity_id
_entity_poly.type
_entity_poly.pdbx_seq_one_letter_code
_entity_poly.pdbx_strand_id
1 'polypeptide(L)'
;TYGVERTDIQSKYPQYKNSLNSGFTKEISGVSDGVHTLKIVSIDNKGATKETSVTINTNSSKNIIMGTGKATKEQMVSLLSKKNPDKTLSYVVDFVNMTIEEANIEGVNPDILFAQMMHETGYLKFGGDVKEEQNNFAGLGAVGNGAPGESFPSIRIGIRAVVQHLKAYASTEPLKLECVDS
;
A
#
# COMPACT_ATOMS: atom_id res chain seq x y z
N THR A 1 12.49 -9.26 -26.19
CA THR A 1 12.81 -8.46 -27.38
C THR A 1 14.27 -8.08 -27.36
N TYR A 2 14.99 -8.41 -28.43
CA TYR A 2 16.34 -7.90 -28.69
C TYR A 2 16.23 -6.67 -29.60
N GLY A 3 17.28 -5.86 -29.66
CA GLY A 3 17.31 -4.72 -30.58
C GLY A 3 16.92 -3.39 -29.97
N VAL A 4 16.80 -3.31 -28.63
CA VAL A 4 16.41 -2.08 -27.94
C VAL A 4 17.52 -1.04 -28.12
N GLU A 5 17.11 0.19 -28.43
CA GLU A 5 18.05 1.26 -28.74
C GLU A 5 18.88 1.68 -27.52
N ARG A 6 20.20 1.84 -27.73
CA ARG A 6 21.21 2.19 -26.73
C ARG A 6 22.21 3.17 -27.36
N THR A 7 21.78 4.42 -27.47
CA THR A 7 22.58 5.53 -28.01
C THR A 7 23.89 5.73 -27.24
N ASP A 8 23.85 5.54 -25.91
CA ASP A 8 25.04 5.59 -25.04
C ASP A 8 26.09 4.52 -25.41
N ILE A 9 25.64 3.32 -25.76
CA ILE A 9 26.52 2.23 -26.21
C ILE A 9 27.05 2.52 -27.61
N GLN A 10 26.22 3.01 -28.53
CA GLN A 10 26.65 3.42 -29.88
C GLN A 10 27.70 4.53 -29.85
N SER A 11 27.54 5.54 -28.98
CA SER A 11 28.52 6.62 -28.82
C SER A 11 29.85 6.13 -28.25
N LYS A 12 29.82 5.19 -27.31
CA LYS A 12 31.03 4.64 -26.68
C LYS A 12 31.75 3.58 -27.52
N TYR A 13 30.98 2.84 -28.32
CA TYR A 13 31.45 1.70 -29.10
C TYR A 13 30.98 1.76 -30.56
N PRO A 14 31.34 2.83 -31.31
CA PRO A 14 30.83 3.05 -32.66
C PRO A 14 31.37 2.05 -33.70
N GLN A 15 32.48 1.40 -33.41
CA GLN A 15 33.13 0.42 -34.29
C GLN A 15 32.39 -0.92 -34.36
N TYR A 16 31.49 -1.21 -33.41
CA TYR A 16 30.77 -2.48 -33.39
C TYR A 16 29.46 -2.37 -34.18
N LYS A 17 29.27 -3.31 -35.12
CA LYS A 17 28.05 -3.40 -35.92
C LYS A 17 26.83 -3.56 -35.00
N ASN A 18 25.79 -2.76 -35.25
CA ASN A 18 24.54 -2.72 -34.48
C ASN A 18 24.69 -2.33 -32.99
N SER A 19 25.73 -1.59 -32.60
CA SER A 19 25.86 -1.14 -31.21
C SER A 19 24.70 -0.24 -30.75
N LEU A 20 24.07 0.49 -31.68
CA LEU A 20 22.82 1.21 -31.46
C LEU A 20 21.67 0.33 -30.98
N ASN A 21 21.54 -0.91 -31.45
CA ASN A 21 20.43 -1.80 -31.10
C ASN A 21 20.88 -2.94 -30.16
N SER A 22 21.89 -2.66 -29.32
CA SER A 22 22.49 -3.67 -28.44
C SER A 22 21.66 -4.01 -27.20
N GLY A 23 20.57 -3.29 -26.93
CA GLY A 23 19.72 -3.52 -25.76
C GLY A 23 18.77 -4.72 -25.93
N PHE A 24 18.27 -5.21 -24.80
CA PHE A 24 17.26 -6.26 -24.74
C PHE A 24 16.29 -6.03 -23.58
N THR A 25 15.09 -6.59 -23.72
CA THR A 25 14.05 -6.64 -22.68
C THR A 25 13.45 -8.03 -22.65
N LYS A 26 13.21 -8.59 -21.46
CA LYS A 26 12.52 -9.87 -21.30
C LYS A 26 11.43 -9.70 -20.27
N GLU A 27 10.21 -10.08 -20.64
CA GLU A 27 9.10 -10.19 -19.70
C GLU A 27 9.14 -11.56 -19.02
N ILE A 28 8.85 -11.56 -17.73
CA ILE A 28 8.78 -12.76 -16.90
C ILE A 28 7.41 -12.75 -16.23
N SER A 29 6.63 -13.81 -16.43
CA SER A 29 5.28 -13.98 -15.92
C SER A 29 5.15 -15.34 -15.22
N GLY A 30 4.08 -15.51 -14.42
CA GLY A 30 3.82 -16.77 -13.71
C GLY A 30 4.75 -17.04 -12.52
N VAL A 31 5.38 -16.00 -11.97
CA VAL A 31 6.22 -16.11 -10.77
C VAL A 31 5.32 -16.26 -9.55
N SER A 32 5.54 -17.32 -8.76
CA SER A 32 4.78 -17.56 -7.52
C SER A 32 5.07 -16.50 -6.47
N ASP A 33 4.23 -16.42 -5.44
CA ASP A 33 4.51 -15.54 -4.30
C ASP A 33 5.82 -15.92 -3.60
N GLY A 34 6.54 -14.91 -3.11
CA GLY A 34 7.78 -15.08 -2.36
C GLY A 34 8.94 -14.21 -2.86
N VAL A 35 10.08 -14.42 -2.21
CA VAL A 35 11.34 -13.75 -2.56
C VAL A 35 12.07 -14.57 -3.62
N HIS A 36 12.37 -13.94 -4.75
CA HIS A 36 13.07 -14.54 -5.88
C HIS A 36 14.33 -13.75 -6.22
N THR A 37 15.34 -14.46 -6.71
CA THR A 37 16.57 -13.84 -7.23
C THR A 37 16.59 -13.97 -8.74
N LEU A 38 16.50 -12.85 -9.45
CA LEU A 38 16.73 -12.83 -10.90
C LEU A 38 18.22 -12.66 -11.13
N LYS A 39 18.83 -13.66 -11.76
CA LYS A 39 20.23 -13.65 -12.15
C LYS A 39 20.34 -13.44 -13.66
N ILE A 40 21.11 -12.43 -14.06
CA ILE A 40 21.49 -12.19 -15.46
C ILE A 40 22.92 -12.64 -15.64
N VAL A 41 23.15 -13.53 -16.61
CA VAL A 41 24.48 -14.02 -16.99
C VAL A 41 24.75 -13.59 -18.42
N SER A 42 25.82 -12.84 -18.64
CA SER A 42 26.36 -12.52 -19.97
C SER A 42 27.59 -13.37 -20.24
N ILE A 43 27.62 -14.04 -21.39
CA ILE A 43 28.74 -14.88 -21.86
C ILE A 43 29.29 -14.24 -23.14
N ASP A 44 30.59 -13.98 -23.19
CA ASP A 44 31.24 -13.46 -24.40
C ASP A 44 31.65 -14.58 -25.38
N ASN A 45 32.18 -14.19 -26.54
CA ASN A 45 32.60 -15.13 -27.58
C ASN A 45 33.84 -15.98 -27.21
N LYS A 46 34.50 -15.68 -26.10
CA LYS A 46 35.62 -16.46 -25.54
C LYS A 46 35.17 -17.35 -24.38
N GLY A 47 33.87 -17.36 -24.06
CA GLY A 47 33.30 -18.12 -22.95
C GLY A 47 33.47 -17.45 -21.59
N ALA A 48 33.94 -16.19 -21.52
CA ALA A 48 34.02 -15.47 -20.25
C ALA A 48 32.62 -15.05 -19.81
N THR A 49 32.31 -15.26 -18.52
CA THR A 49 30.99 -14.99 -17.95
C THR A 49 31.04 -13.80 -17.00
N LYS A 50 30.03 -12.94 -17.04
CA LYS A 50 29.78 -11.91 -16.03
C LYS A 50 28.33 -12.00 -15.57
N GLU A 51 28.12 -11.84 -14.27
CA GLU A 51 26.83 -12.06 -13.63
C GLU A 51 26.40 -10.82 -12.83
N THR A 52 25.10 -10.56 -12.83
CA THR A 52 24.47 -9.62 -11.89
C THR A 52 23.16 -10.21 -11.42
N SER A 53 22.69 -9.81 -10.24
CA SER A 53 21.45 -10.32 -9.68
C SER A 53 20.63 -9.21 -9.03
N VAL A 54 19.32 -9.35 -9.08
CA VAL A 54 18.37 -8.51 -8.36
C VAL A 54 17.40 -9.41 -7.59
N THR A 55 17.10 -9.02 -6.35
CA THR A 55 16.05 -9.66 -5.56
C THR A 55 14.72 -9.00 -5.86
N ILE A 56 13.70 -9.79 -6.20
CA ILE A 56 12.32 -9.33 -6.33
C ILE A 56 11.46 -10.05 -5.30
N ASN A 57 10.43 -9.38 -4.79
CA ASN A 57 9.42 -9.99 -3.95
C ASN A 57 8.08 -9.90 -4.67
N THR A 58 7.47 -11.04 -4.97
CA THR A 58 6.17 -11.14 -5.63
C THR A 58 5.12 -11.53 -4.60
N ASN A 59 3.98 -10.86 -4.63
CA ASN A 59 2.85 -11.17 -3.78
C ASN A 59 1.55 -10.95 -4.59
N SER A 60 0.93 -12.06 -4.95
CA SER A 60 -0.34 -12.16 -5.68
C SER A 60 -1.51 -12.47 -4.74
N SER A 61 -1.26 -12.70 -3.44
CA SER A 61 -2.32 -12.79 -2.45
C SER A 61 -3.10 -11.47 -2.40
N LYS A 62 -4.32 -11.50 -2.93
CA LYS A 62 -5.27 -10.41 -2.77
C LYS A 62 -5.68 -10.41 -1.30
N ASN A 63 -5.29 -9.37 -0.56
CA ASN A 63 -5.89 -9.15 0.75
C ASN A 63 -7.38 -8.88 0.53
N ILE A 64 -8.24 -9.74 1.07
CA ILE A 64 -9.69 -9.58 1.01
C ILE A 64 -10.16 -8.63 2.11
N ILE A 65 -11.11 -7.75 1.78
CA ILE A 65 -11.65 -6.75 2.72
C ILE A 65 -12.30 -7.42 3.93
N MET A 66 -13.06 -8.49 3.72
CA MET A 66 -13.62 -9.31 4.81
C MET A 66 -12.64 -10.42 5.17
N GLY A 67 -12.07 -10.41 6.36
CA GLY A 67 -11.11 -11.42 6.79
C GLY A 67 -10.20 -10.97 7.92
N THR A 68 -9.14 -11.74 8.17
CA THR A 68 -8.17 -11.48 9.24
C THR A 68 -6.92 -10.79 8.69
N GLY A 69 -6.38 -9.87 9.48
CA GLY A 69 -5.08 -9.25 9.23
C GLY A 69 -3.90 -10.19 9.52
N LYS A 70 -2.74 -9.87 8.96
CA LYS A 70 -1.46 -10.54 9.20
C LYS A 70 -0.51 -9.65 10.00
N ALA A 71 -0.66 -8.33 9.93
CA ALA A 71 0.22 -7.42 10.65
C ALA A 71 -0.06 -7.47 12.16
N THR A 72 1.01 -7.39 12.94
CA THR A 72 0.87 -7.28 14.40
C THR A 72 0.55 -5.84 14.80
N LYS A 73 -0.07 -5.67 15.97
CA LYS A 73 -0.30 -4.34 16.57
C LYS A 73 1.00 -3.53 16.64
N GLU A 74 2.11 -4.15 17.03
CA GLU A 74 3.41 -3.50 17.18
C GLU A 74 3.93 -2.99 15.84
N GLN A 75 3.68 -3.71 14.74
CA GLN A 75 4.04 -3.27 13.39
C GLN A 75 3.23 -2.04 12.96
N MET A 76 1.92 -2.02 13.23
CA MET A 76 1.05 -0.87 12.94
C MET A 76 1.46 0.36 13.77
N VAL A 77 1.69 0.17 15.09
CA VAL A 77 2.16 1.21 16.01
C VAL A 77 3.50 1.77 15.55
N SER A 78 4.48 0.90 15.28
CA SER A 78 5.81 1.30 14.84
C SER A 78 5.76 2.10 13.53
N LEU A 79 4.95 1.66 12.57
CA LEU A 79 4.78 2.35 11.30
C LEU A 79 4.17 3.74 11.48
N LEU A 80 3.06 3.86 12.22
CA LEU A 80 2.38 5.14 12.43
C LEU A 80 3.26 6.11 13.23
N SER A 81 3.87 5.67 14.34
CA SER A 81 4.80 6.52 15.11
C SER A 81 5.98 7.00 14.26
N LYS A 82 6.51 6.17 13.36
CA LYS A 82 7.59 6.57 12.45
C LYS A 82 7.14 7.59 11.41
N LYS A 83 5.91 7.47 10.90
CA LYS A 83 5.39 8.31 9.81
C LYS A 83 4.79 9.62 10.31
N ASN A 84 4.28 9.64 11.54
CA ASN A 84 3.71 10.80 12.21
C ASN A 84 4.31 10.95 13.62
N PRO A 85 5.53 11.51 13.73
CA PRO A 85 6.20 11.69 15.02
C PRO A 85 5.52 12.73 15.94
N ASP A 86 4.58 13.52 15.41
CA ASP A 86 3.87 14.55 16.16
C ASP A 86 2.76 13.95 17.06
N LYS A 87 2.34 12.70 16.80
CA LYS A 87 1.42 11.96 17.67
C LYS A 87 2.18 11.26 18.77
N THR A 88 1.69 11.40 20.00
CA THR A 88 2.25 10.71 21.16
C THR A 88 2.11 9.19 20.99
N LEU A 89 3.02 8.43 21.58
CA LEU A 89 2.96 6.97 21.52
C LEU A 89 1.62 6.43 22.09
N SER A 90 1.11 7.03 23.17
CA SER A 90 -0.18 6.65 23.76
C SER A 90 -1.31 6.80 22.74
N TYR A 91 -1.39 7.95 22.07
CA TYR A 91 -2.41 8.19 21.04
C TYR A 91 -2.33 7.14 19.93
N VAL A 92 -1.12 6.86 19.43
CA VAL A 92 -0.91 5.87 18.36
C VAL A 92 -1.34 4.47 18.81
N VAL A 93 -0.96 4.07 20.02
CA VAL A 93 -1.35 2.77 20.58
C VAL A 93 -2.87 2.65 20.72
N ASP A 94 -3.54 3.70 21.21
CA ASP A 94 -4.99 3.71 21.39
C ASP A 94 -5.72 3.68 20.04
N PHE A 95 -5.26 4.47 19.07
CA PHE A 95 -5.80 4.48 17.71
C PHE A 95 -5.71 3.10 17.05
N VAL A 96 -4.55 2.45 17.13
CA VAL A 96 -4.35 1.10 16.57
C VAL A 96 -5.24 0.07 17.27
N ASN A 97 -5.40 0.14 18.60
CA ASN A 97 -6.31 -0.77 19.31
C ASN A 97 -7.75 -0.61 18.82
N MET A 98 -8.25 0.64 18.77
CA MET A 98 -9.59 0.93 18.26
C MET A 98 -9.77 0.43 16.83
N THR A 99 -8.76 0.62 15.97
CA THR A 99 -8.76 0.14 14.58
C THR A 99 -8.94 -1.38 14.52
N ILE A 100 -8.13 -2.13 15.26
CA ILE A 100 -8.19 -3.60 15.27
C ILE A 100 -9.52 -4.09 15.85
N GLU A 101 -9.98 -3.49 16.95
CA GLU A 101 -11.22 -3.87 17.61
C GLU A 101 -12.45 -3.65 16.72
N GLU A 102 -12.61 -2.45 16.14
CA GLU A 102 -13.76 -2.13 15.27
C GLU A 102 -13.75 -2.99 13.99
N ALA A 103 -12.57 -3.23 13.41
CA ALA A 103 -12.44 -4.12 12.25
C ALA A 103 -12.91 -5.54 12.58
N ASN A 104 -12.45 -6.09 13.71
CA ASN A 104 -12.78 -7.45 14.14
C ASN A 104 -14.27 -7.61 14.46
N ILE A 105 -14.93 -6.58 15.00
CA ILE A 105 -16.38 -6.61 15.24
C ILE A 105 -17.11 -6.89 13.93
N GLU A 106 -16.83 -6.13 12.87
CA GLU A 106 -17.55 -6.28 11.59
C GLU A 106 -16.96 -7.39 10.70
N GLY A 107 -15.83 -7.99 11.08
CA GLY A 107 -15.12 -9.00 10.29
C GLY A 107 -14.31 -8.43 9.13
N VAL A 108 -14.00 -7.13 9.18
CA VAL A 108 -13.15 -6.44 8.22
C VAL A 108 -11.69 -6.69 8.58
N ASN A 109 -10.85 -6.85 7.57
CA ASN A 109 -9.42 -7.04 7.72
C ASN A 109 -8.77 -5.75 8.28
N PRO A 110 -8.22 -5.77 9.51
CA PRO A 110 -7.63 -4.59 10.14
C PRO A 110 -6.43 -4.03 9.38
N ASP A 111 -5.69 -4.85 8.63
CA ASP A 111 -4.55 -4.38 7.83
C ASP A 111 -5.02 -3.47 6.69
N ILE A 112 -6.13 -3.84 6.03
CA ILE A 112 -6.72 -3.06 4.94
C ILE A 112 -7.33 -1.78 5.49
N LEU A 113 -8.11 -1.87 6.57
CA LEU A 113 -8.70 -0.72 7.23
C LEU A 113 -7.62 0.30 7.63
N PHE A 114 -6.59 -0.18 8.33
CA PHE A 114 -5.48 0.66 8.76
C PHE A 114 -4.76 1.29 7.57
N ALA A 115 -4.40 0.50 6.55
CA ALA A 115 -3.71 1.00 5.37
C ALA A 115 -4.53 2.06 4.61
N GLN A 116 -5.84 1.85 4.47
CA GLN A 116 -6.75 2.82 3.85
C GLN A 116 -6.74 4.13 4.64
N MET A 117 -6.97 4.09 5.95
CA MET A 117 -6.98 5.31 6.77
C MET A 117 -5.64 6.03 6.73
N MET A 118 -4.51 5.31 6.73
CA MET A 118 -3.19 5.93 6.59
C MET A 118 -2.98 6.59 5.23
N HIS A 119 -3.51 5.99 4.16
CA HIS A 119 -3.45 6.56 2.82
C HIS A 119 -4.24 7.86 2.74
N GLU A 120 -5.52 7.82 3.14
CA GLU A 120 -6.46 8.95 3.02
C GLU A 120 -6.07 10.15 3.89
N THR A 121 -5.56 9.88 5.10
CA THR A 121 -5.20 10.95 6.05
C THR A 121 -3.75 11.39 5.96
N GLY A 122 -2.94 10.77 5.10
CA GLY A 122 -1.49 10.98 5.11
C GLY A 122 -0.83 10.61 6.43
N TYR A 123 -1.22 9.47 7.02
CA TYR A 123 -0.82 8.99 8.35
C TYR A 123 -1.30 9.89 9.50
N LEU A 124 -2.58 10.25 9.51
CA LEU A 124 -3.22 11.13 10.50
C LEU A 124 -2.63 12.55 10.55
N LYS A 125 -2.15 13.05 9.41
CA LYS A 125 -1.64 14.41 9.26
C LYS A 125 -2.68 15.37 8.67
N PHE A 126 -3.69 14.83 7.98
CA PHE A 126 -4.83 15.58 7.45
C PHE A 126 -4.40 16.75 6.55
N GLY A 127 -3.67 16.45 5.48
CA GLY A 127 -3.14 17.46 4.56
C GLY A 127 -4.13 17.96 3.49
N GLY A 128 -5.40 17.59 3.59
CA GLY A 128 -6.45 17.90 2.61
C GLY A 128 -7.60 18.70 3.21
N ASP A 129 -8.80 18.55 2.64
CA ASP A 129 -9.99 19.32 3.05
C ASP A 129 -10.54 18.87 4.43
N VAL A 130 -10.37 17.59 4.78
CA VAL A 130 -10.77 17.04 6.08
C VAL A 130 -9.75 17.39 7.15
N LYS A 131 -10.23 17.90 8.28
CA LYS A 131 -9.42 18.24 9.46
C LYS A 131 -9.40 17.11 10.48
N GLU A 132 -8.38 17.10 11.33
CA GLU A 132 -8.19 16.07 12.36
C GLU A 132 -9.38 15.99 13.33
N GLU A 133 -9.97 17.13 13.71
CA GLU A 133 -11.05 17.18 14.69
C GLU A 133 -12.35 16.54 14.19
N GLN A 134 -12.46 16.32 12.88
CA GLN A 134 -13.61 15.67 12.26
C GLN A 134 -13.63 14.16 12.48
N ASN A 135 -12.51 13.55 12.90
CA ASN A 135 -12.38 12.10 13.01
C ASN A 135 -12.81 11.35 11.73
N ASN A 136 -12.69 11.97 10.56
CA ASN A 136 -13.10 11.38 9.29
C ASN A 136 -11.86 10.81 8.57
N PHE A 137 -11.62 9.52 8.80
CA PHE A 137 -10.37 8.87 8.38
C PHE A 137 -10.40 8.31 6.96
N ALA A 138 -11.49 8.53 6.21
CA ALA A 138 -11.62 8.05 4.83
C ALA A 138 -12.18 9.10 3.85
N GLY A 139 -12.18 10.38 4.24
CA GLY A 139 -12.68 11.45 3.36
C GLY A 139 -14.18 11.33 3.06
N LEU A 140 -14.96 10.72 3.94
CA LEU A 140 -16.38 10.48 3.71
C LEU A 140 -17.11 11.80 3.51
N GLY A 141 -17.86 11.92 2.41
CA GLY A 141 -18.59 13.14 2.05
C GLY A 141 -17.74 14.33 1.60
N ALA A 142 -16.40 14.22 1.55
CA ALA A 142 -15.54 15.28 1.04
C ALA A 142 -15.56 15.27 -0.50
N VAL A 143 -15.94 16.38 -1.13
CA VAL A 143 -16.07 16.49 -2.60
C VAL A 143 -14.96 17.33 -3.26
N GLY A 144 -13.97 17.78 -2.48
CA GLY A 144 -12.97 18.74 -2.93
C GLY A 144 -13.43 20.19 -2.81
N ASN A 145 -12.52 21.14 -3.05
CA ASN A 145 -12.76 22.59 -3.02
C ASN A 145 -13.19 23.13 -1.64
N GLY A 146 -12.74 22.51 -0.55
CA GLY A 146 -12.95 23.02 0.81
C GLY A 146 -14.30 22.63 1.44
N ALA A 147 -15.06 21.72 0.83
CA ALA A 147 -16.18 21.07 1.50
C ALA A 147 -15.62 20.10 2.56
N PRO A 148 -15.88 20.31 3.86
CA PRO A 148 -15.17 19.59 4.92
C PRO A 148 -15.50 18.09 4.98
N GLY A 149 -16.59 17.65 4.35
CA GLY A 149 -17.10 16.27 4.48
C GLY A 149 -17.68 15.99 5.86
N GLU A 150 -17.91 14.72 6.16
CA GLU A 150 -18.54 14.26 7.40
C GLU A 150 -17.65 14.50 8.63
N SER A 151 -18.28 14.58 9.80
CA SER A 151 -17.60 14.68 11.09
C SER A 151 -18.18 13.70 12.10
N PHE A 152 -17.31 12.99 12.80
CA PHE A 152 -17.68 11.97 13.77
C PHE A 152 -17.32 12.41 15.19
N PRO A 153 -18.18 12.10 16.19
CA PRO A 153 -18.04 12.62 17.55
C PRO A 153 -16.82 12.08 18.32
N SER A 154 -16.19 11.00 17.84
CA SER A 154 -14.95 10.48 18.41
C SER A 154 -14.16 9.68 17.39
N ILE A 155 -12.87 9.47 17.70
CA ILE A 155 -11.96 8.61 16.91
C ILE A 155 -12.59 7.23 16.67
N ARG A 156 -13.14 6.59 17.70
CA ARG A 156 -13.74 5.26 17.57
C ARG A 156 -14.91 5.26 16.59
N ILE A 157 -15.78 6.26 16.66
CA ILE A 157 -16.94 6.37 15.74
C ILE A 157 -16.47 6.66 14.31
N GLY A 158 -15.46 7.51 14.15
CA GLY A 158 -14.81 7.75 12.86
C GLY A 158 -14.25 6.48 12.23
N ILE A 159 -13.51 5.67 13.01
CA ILE A 159 -13.00 4.36 12.56
C ILE A 159 -14.17 3.45 12.17
N ARG A 160 -15.22 3.39 13.00
CA ARG A 160 -16.41 2.57 12.74
C ARG A 160 -17.09 2.93 11.42
N ALA A 161 -17.20 4.22 11.08
CA ALA A 161 -17.76 4.64 9.80
C ALA A 161 -16.99 4.03 8.62
N VAL A 162 -15.65 4.08 8.66
CA VAL A 162 -14.81 3.47 7.62
C VAL A 162 -14.99 1.96 7.55
N VAL A 163 -15.08 1.29 8.69
CA VAL A 163 -15.33 -0.16 8.77
C VAL A 163 -16.67 -0.52 8.11
N GLN A 164 -17.73 0.23 8.40
CA GLN A 164 -19.07 -0.03 7.88
C GLN A 164 -19.12 0.15 6.35
N HIS A 165 -18.44 1.18 5.81
CA HIS A 165 -18.27 1.36 4.36
C HIS A 165 -17.52 0.21 3.71
N LEU A 166 -16.38 -0.19 4.29
CA LEU A 166 -15.61 -1.33 3.77
C LEU A 166 -16.43 -2.61 3.75
N LYS A 167 -17.20 -2.87 4.81
CA LYS A 167 -18.10 -4.01 4.86
C LYS A 167 -19.19 -3.94 3.79
N ALA A 168 -19.81 -2.78 3.59
CA ALA A 168 -20.83 -2.58 2.56
C ALA A 168 -20.30 -2.86 1.15
N TYR A 169 -19.02 -2.56 0.87
CA TYR A 169 -18.40 -2.88 -0.42
C TYR A 169 -18.07 -4.36 -0.62
N ALA A 170 -17.92 -5.12 0.45
CA ALA A 170 -17.33 -6.45 0.40
C ALA A 170 -18.23 -7.58 0.93
N SER A 171 -19.40 -7.27 1.48
CA SER A 171 -20.30 -8.22 2.10
C SER A 171 -21.77 -7.81 1.93
N THR A 172 -22.65 -8.82 1.89
CA THR A 172 -24.11 -8.64 1.96
C THR A 172 -24.66 -8.87 3.37
N GLU A 173 -23.81 -9.24 4.33
CA GLU A 173 -24.22 -9.44 5.72
C GLU A 173 -24.56 -8.10 6.39
N PRO A 174 -25.60 -8.05 7.26
CA PRO A 174 -25.96 -6.83 7.97
C PRO A 174 -24.82 -6.35 8.88
N LEU A 175 -24.77 -5.04 9.13
CA LEU A 175 -23.87 -4.46 10.13
C LEU A 175 -24.15 -5.06 11.51
N LYS A 176 -23.08 -5.30 12.29
CA LYS A 176 -23.23 -5.81 13.66
C LYS A 176 -23.48 -4.70 14.67
N LEU A 177 -22.99 -3.49 14.39
CA LEU A 177 -23.27 -2.29 15.15
C LEU A 177 -24.19 -1.34 14.38
N GLU A 178 -24.79 -0.38 15.09
CA GLU A 178 -25.61 0.66 14.48
C GLU A 178 -24.80 1.47 13.46
N CYS A 179 -25.43 1.81 12.33
CA CYS A 179 -24.85 2.68 11.30
C CYS A 179 -24.52 4.03 11.92
N VAL A 180 -23.31 4.55 11.68
CA VAL A 180 -22.85 5.79 12.32
C VAL A 180 -22.76 6.99 11.39
N ASP A 181 -22.95 6.78 10.09
CA ASP A 181 -23.12 7.84 9.10
C ASP A 181 -24.53 7.77 8.51
N SER A 182 -25.20 8.93 8.49
CA SER A 182 -26.58 9.10 8.03
C SER A 182 -26.81 10.52 7.57
#